data_AF-A0AAE3T645-F1
#
_entry.id   AF-A0AAE3T645-F1
#
_cell.length_a   1.000
_cell.length_b   1.000
_cell.length_c   1.000
_cell.angle_alpha   90.00
_cell.angle_beta   90.00
_cell.angle_gamma   90.00
#
_symmetry.space_group_name_H-M   'P 1'
#
loop_
_entity.id
_entity.type
_entity.pdbx_description
1 polymer ?
#
loop_
_entity_poly.entity_id
_entity_poly.type
_entity_poly.pdbx_seq_one_letter_code
_entity_poly.pdbx_strand_id
1 'polypeptide(L)'
;MRTRKMRSESTTGALPKLLAPTGVFLALVGAGIIPAQALAACATVGGSSITCTGSDTSYANGANGLNVTVAPGASITVLPLLGGTALSLTGSGVTLTNSGTIDPALSGLSIVSNGTVVGNTTSASTVNVTNTSTGVMMGSTSSLLVNGPALTVYNGTGGTTNITNAGTIGTTGILGFTAGPTAQVVTASGGAQVNFTNSYGGAINGSVSLAPSGTLGTGNTFTNAGTVTGSVSLGAAAGTTNTFNAMTGSSVGLGVDGGLGGNNTLNLLQNTATGSPTSGTIAVDAYTNFSNLAVQGGIWTLNGASTATSASLTGGTAIINNSASLGTGTIAASGGALQAGTAGLNVLNGVTLGAGGLAVGGATGLALSGAISGSGALTANGTGTLTLNGANTYSGGTNLTGGGGLMAGAGTALGTGALNVSGAGGFLGTSVSGTTLSNAIGLGTGAALTLNG
;
A
#
# COMPACT_ATOMS: atom_id res chain seq x y z
N MET A 1 86.47 -33.29 -20.94
CA MET A 1 87.81 -32.66 -20.81
C MET A 1 88.04 -31.77 -22.03
N ARG A 2 88.48 -30.52 -21.82
CA ARG A 2 88.87 -29.48 -22.80
C ARG A 2 87.76 -28.61 -23.45
N THR A 3 87.54 -27.51 -22.73
CA THR A 3 87.27 -26.14 -23.17
C THR A 3 87.95 -25.68 -24.47
N ARG A 4 87.24 -24.87 -25.27
CA ARG A 4 87.80 -23.71 -26.00
C ARG A 4 86.87 -22.51 -25.86
N LYS A 5 87.50 -21.35 -25.69
CA LYS A 5 86.96 -20.07 -25.22
C LYS A 5 87.18 -19.01 -26.32
N MET A 6 86.27 -18.04 -26.36
CA MET A 6 86.34 -16.68 -26.96
C MET A 6 86.26 -16.54 -28.50
N ARG A 7 85.33 -15.71 -28.98
CA ARG A 7 85.54 -14.25 -29.16
C ARG A 7 84.20 -13.52 -29.33
N SER A 8 84.12 -12.34 -28.71
CA SER A 8 83.03 -11.36 -28.79
C SER A 8 83.27 -10.44 -29.98
N GLU A 9 82.23 -10.11 -30.75
CA GLU A 9 82.21 -8.93 -31.61
C GLU A 9 80.78 -8.36 -31.70
N SER A 10 80.68 -7.09 -31.33
CA SER A 10 79.49 -6.24 -31.37
C SER A 10 79.33 -5.67 -32.79
N THR A 11 78.12 -5.71 -33.34
CA THR A 11 77.74 -4.87 -34.49
C THR A 11 76.29 -4.40 -34.37
N THR A 12 76.18 -3.11 -34.09
CA THR A 12 75.03 -2.22 -34.25
C THR A 12 74.68 -2.07 -35.75
N GLY A 13 73.40 -2.14 -36.13
CA GLY A 13 72.98 -1.90 -37.52
C GLY A 13 71.46 -1.93 -37.73
N ALA A 14 70.90 -0.73 -37.86
CA ALA A 14 69.50 -0.34 -38.01
C ALA A 14 68.57 -1.20 -38.91
N LEU A 15 67.34 -1.44 -38.40
CA LEU A 15 66.18 -1.93 -39.17
C LEU A 15 65.49 -0.79 -39.96
N PRO A 16 64.87 -1.09 -41.13
CA PRO A 16 64.35 -0.09 -42.06
C PRO A 16 63.00 0.51 -41.61
N LYS A 17 62.85 1.81 -41.85
CA LYS A 17 61.63 2.60 -41.62
C LYS A 17 60.55 2.22 -42.65
N LEU A 18 59.46 1.63 -42.20
CA LEU A 18 58.23 1.45 -42.98
C LEU A 18 57.41 2.74 -42.91
N LEU A 19 57.19 3.40 -44.04
CA LEU A 19 56.29 4.54 -44.19
C LEU A 19 54.83 4.06 -44.06
N ALA A 20 54.08 4.60 -43.11
CA ALA A 20 52.63 4.45 -43.04
C ALA A 20 51.95 5.58 -43.84
N PRO A 21 50.87 5.30 -44.61
CA PRO A 21 50.20 6.29 -45.43
C PRO A 21 49.38 7.27 -44.56
N THR A 22 49.50 8.54 -44.91
CA THR A 22 48.73 9.68 -44.43
C THR A 22 47.25 9.51 -44.78
N GLY A 23 46.48 8.96 -43.83
CA GLY A 23 45.02 9.02 -43.83
C GLY A 23 44.56 10.41 -43.38
N VAL A 24 44.00 11.17 -44.31
CA VAL A 24 43.31 12.45 -44.08
C VAL A 24 42.06 12.18 -43.23
N PHE A 25 42.06 12.60 -41.97
CA PHE A 25 40.83 12.77 -41.20
C PHE A 25 40.26 14.16 -41.55
N LEU A 26 39.29 14.18 -42.47
CA LEU A 26 38.52 15.36 -42.78
C LEU A 26 37.55 15.63 -41.62
N ALA A 27 37.90 16.59 -40.77
CA ALA A 27 37.01 17.14 -39.76
C ALA A 27 35.84 17.87 -40.47
N LEU A 28 34.68 17.22 -40.54
CA LEU A 28 33.44 17.88 -40.93
C LEU A 28 32.93 18.68 -39.72
N VAL A 29 33.48 19.90 -39.55
CA VAL A 29 32.87 20.93 -38.69
C VAL A 29 31.67 21.47 -39.44
N GLY A 30 30.56 20.74 -39.36
CA GLY A 30 29.24 21.30 -39.64
C GLY A 30 28.81 22.12 -38.44
N ALA A 31 28.98 23.43 -38.53
CA ALA A 31 28.51 24.41 -37.55
C ALA A 31 26.96 24.44 -37.54
N GLY A 32 26.36 23.48 -36.86
CA GLY A 32 25.08 23.67 -36.19
C GLY A 32 25.39 23.95 -34.73
N ILE A 33 25.13 25.17 -34.27
CA ILE A 33 25.22 25.53 -32.85
C ILE A 33 24.09 24.81 -32.13
N ILE A 34 24.28 23.53 -31.83
CA ILE A 34 23.50 22.88 -30.78
C ILE A 34 24.19 23.31 -29.49
N PRO A 35 23.53 24.06 -28.59
CA PRO A 35 24.18 24.47 -27.36
C PRO A 35 24.62 23.20 -26.60
N ALA A 36 25.90 23.13 -26.20
CA ALA A 36 26.52 22.00 -25.50
C ALA A 36 25.93 21.70 -24.10
N GLN A 37 24.80 22.32 -23.78
CA GLN A 37 23.93 22.06 -22.64
C GLN A 37 22.74 21.13 -23.02
N ALA A 38 22.68 20.64 -24.26
CA ALA A 38 21.67 19.68 -24.74
C ALA A 38 22.14 18.20 -24.71
N LEU A 39 23.36 17.92 -24.21
CA LEU A 39 23.95 16.57 -24.18
C LEU A 39 24.48 16.15 -22.79
N ALA A 40 24.09 16.85 -21.73
CA ALA A 40 24.36 16.45 -20.35
C ALA A 40 23.08 15.88 -19.76
N ALA A 41 23.04 14.57 -19.51
CA ALA A 41 21.79 13.92 -19.16
C ALA A 41 21.47 13.96 -17.65
N CYS A 42 22.48 14.04 -16.76
CA CYS A 42 22.38 14.37 -15.34
C CYS A 42 23.54 15.31 -14.95
N ALA A 43 23.24 16.50 -14.44
CA ALA A 43 24.25 17.50 -14.07
C ALA A 43 24.04 18.07 -12.66
N THR A 44 25.13 18.43 -11.99
CA THR A 44 25.10 19.14 -10.71
C THR A 44 24.65 20.58 -10.91
N VAL A 45 23.56 20.97 -10.26
CA VAL A 45 23.01 22.34 -10.31
C VAL A 45 23.58 23.19 -9.17
N GLY A 46 24.00 22.56 -8.07
CA GLY A 46 24.69 23.20 -6.95
C GLY A 46 24.76 22.29 -5.72
N GLY A 47 25.92 22.24 -5.05
CA GLY A 47 26.14 21.37 -3.89
C GLY A 47 25.83 19.90 -4.22
N SER A 48 24.97 19.26 -3.41
CA SER A 48 24.51 17.88 -3.59
C SER A 48 23.26 17.74 -4.49
N SER A 49 22.83 18.81 -5.17
CA SER A 49 21.64 18.79 -6.03
C SER A 49 21.99 18.44 -7.48
N ILE A 50 21.39 17.37 -7.99
CA ILE A 50 21.56 16.85 -9.36
C ILE A 50 20.23 16.93 -10.09
N THR A 51 20.24 17.39 -11.34
CA THR A 51 19.05 17.37 -12.20
C THR A 51 19.37 16.70 -13.53
N CYS A 52 18.47 15.81 -13.95
CA CYS A 52 18.57 15.05 -15.17
C CYS A 52 17.48 15.50 -16.16
N THR A 53 17.88 15.97 -17.35
CA THR A 53 16.96 16.56 -18.34
C THR A 53 17.03 15.88 -19.72
N GLY A 54 17.94 14.92 -19.91
CA GLY A 54 18.16 14.22 -21.18
C GLY A 54 18.12 12.70 -21.04
N SER A 55 18.77 12.00 -21.98
CA SER A 55 18.90 10.54 -21.96
C SER A 55 20.26 10.11 -21.41
N ASP A 56 20.25 9.39 -20.29
CA ASP A 56 21.43 8.86 -19.62
C ASP A 56 21.49 7.33 -19.69
N THR A 57 22.71 6.82 -19.60
CA THR A 57 22.98 5.38 -19.48
C THR A 57 23.73 5.10 -18.19
N SER A 58 23.11 4.36 -17.26
CA SER A 58 23.71 3.88 -16.02
C SER A 58 24.32 4.99 -15.15
N TYR A 59 23.49 5.88 -14.61
CA TYR A 59 23.97 6.94 -13.70
C TYR A 59 24.19 6.39 -12.28
N ALA A 60 25.37 6.65 -11.70
CA ALA A 60 25.72 6.23 -10.34
C ALA A 60 26.37 7.36 -9.53
N ASN A 61 25.94 7.56 -8.28
CA ASN A 61 26.53 8.54 -7.37
C ASN A 61 26.42 8.07 -5.90
N GLY A 62 27.57 7.97 -5.22
CA GLY A 62 27.68 7.52 -3.83
C GLY A 62 27.78 8.63 -2.78
N ALA A 63 27.60 9.90 -3.15
CA ALA A 63 27.71 11.01 -2.21
C ALA A 63 26.53 11.07 -1.22
N ASN A 64 26.76 11.63 -0.04
CA ASN A 64 25.73 11.83 0.98
C ASN A 64 24.90 13.09 0.72
N GLY A 65 23.65 13.09 1.19
CA GLY A 65 22.76 14.24 1.11
C GLY A 65 22.35 14.61 -0.32
N LEU A 66 22.37 13.65 -1.24
CA LEU A 66 22.01 13.87 -2.64
C LEU A 66 20.53 14.27 -2.76
N ASN A 67 20.27 15.28 -3.58
CA ASN A 67 18.93 15.63 -4.05
C ASN A 67 18.90 15.50 -5.57
N VAL A 68 18.37 14.38 -6.07
CA VAL A 68 18.36 14.04 -7.49
C VAL A 68 16.96 14.21 -8.05
N THR A 69 16.84 14.98 -9.14
CA THR A 69 15.58 15.13 -9.88
C THR A 69 15.73 14.62 -11.31
N VAL A 70 14.91 13.65 -11.71
CA VAL A 70 14.75 13.24 -13.11
C VAL A 70 13.57 14.00 -13.69
N ALA A 71 13.84 14.95 -14.58
CA ALA A 71 12.85 15.88 -15.12
C ALA A 71 11.87 15.17 -16.08
N PRO A 72 10.69 15.76 -16.32
CA PRO A 72 9.78 15.27 -17.35
C PRO A 72 10.47 15.15 -18.71
N GLY A 73 10.27 14.00 -19.38
CA GLY A 73 10.91 13.71 -20.68
C GLY A 73 12.35 13.20 -20.61
N ALA A 74 13.02 13.27 -19.46
CA ALA A 74 14.33 12.66 -19.27
C ALA A 74 14.19 11.13 -19.18
N SER A 75 15.22 10.40 -19.63
CA SER A 75 15.26 8.94 -19.60
C SER A 75 16.57 8.42 -19.03
N ILE A 76 16.54 7.45 -18.12
CA ILE A 76 17.75 6.77 -17.65
C ILE A 76 17.61 5.27 -17.95
N THR A 77 18.53 4.72 -18.73
CA THR A 77 18.52 3.30 -19.15
C THR A 77 19.82 2.60 -18.74
N VAL A 78 19.96 1.32 -19.09
CA VAL A 78 21.27 0.63 -19.06
C VAL A 78 21.81 0.46 -20.47
N LEU A 79 23.07 0.05 -20.57
CA LEU A 79 23.68 -0.32 -21.84
C LEU A 79 23.10 -1.66 -22.32
N PRO A 80 22.63 -1.77 -23.58
CA PRO A 80 22.12 -3.03 -24.13
C PRO A 80 23.13 -4.17 -23.98
N LEU A 81 22.64 -5.39 -23.80
CA LEU A 81 23.41 -6.63 -23.65
C LEU A 81 24.29 -6.75 -22.39
N LEU A 82 24.66 -5.65 -21.71
CA LEU A 82 25.49 -5.69 -20.50
C LEU A 82 24.68 -5.64 -19.20
N GLY A 83 23.49 -5.03 -19.25
CA GLY A 83 22.61 -4.89 -18.09
C GLY A 83 23.16 -3.99 -16.98
N GLY A 84 22.60 -4.10 -15.78
CA GLY A 84 23.07 -3.40 -14.59
C GLY A 84 21.94 -2.71 -13.80
N THR A 85 22.22 -1.51 -13.30
CA THR A 85 21.22 -0.66 -12.64
C THR A 85 21.16 0.66 -13.41
N ALA A 86 19.97 1.11 -13.82
CA ALA A 86 19.84 2.35 -14.58
C ALA A 86 20.20 3.58 -13.72
N LEU A 87 19.72 3.64 -12.48
CA LEU A 87 20.00 4.71 -11.53
C LEU A 87 20.47 4.16 -10.17
N SER A 88 21.69 4.46 -9.74
CA SER A 88 22.26 4.00 -8.46
C SER A 88 22.72 5.16 -7.59
N LEU A 89 22.07 5.35 -6.44
CA LEU A 89 22.34 6.44 -5.50
C LEU A 89 22.66 5.87 -4.11
N THR A 90 23.93 5.54 -3.83
CA THR A 90 24.29 4.68 -2.68
C THR A 90 24.72 5.43 -1.42
N GLY A 91 24.73 6.76 -1.43
CA GLY A 91 25.03 7.54 -0.23
C GLY A 91 23.92 7.54 0.82
N SER A 92 24.16 8.18 1.95
CA SER A 92 23.19 8.35 3.04
C SER A 92 22.40 9.66 2.88
N GLY A 93 21.13 9.69 3.30
CA GLY A 93 20.32 10.91 3.24
C GLY A 93 19.88 11.31 1.83
N VAL A 94 19.63 10.33 0.95
CA VAL A 94 19.31 10.57 -0.46
C VAL A 94 17.84 10.93 -0.63
N THR A 95 17.57 11.95 -1.44
CA THR A 95 16.25 12.30 -1.96
C THR A 95 16.24 12.15 -3.48
N LEU A 96 15.32 11.37 -4.01
CA LEU A 96 15.09 11.17 -5.44
C LEU A 96 13.67 11.62 -5.81
N THR A 97 13.55 12.48 -6.82
CA THR A 97 12.27 12.85 -7.44
C THR A 97 12.30 12.48 -8.92
N ASN A 98 11.50 11.49 -9.33
CA ASN A 98 11.37 11.06 -10.72
C ASN A 98 10.07 11.59 -11.33
N SER A 99 10.20 12.38 -12.40
CA SER A 99 9.10 12.78 -13.29
C SER A 99 9.31 12.35 -14.75
N GLY A 100 10.45 11.73 -15.04
CA GLY A 100 10.78 11.15 -16.33
C GLY A 100 10.65 9.63 -16.32
N THR A 101 11.45 8.95 -17.15
CA THR A 101 11.45 7.49 -17.28
C THR A 101 12.77 6.89 -16.81
N ILE A 102 12.74 6.00 -15.82
CA ILE A 102 13.87 5.15 -15.47
C ILE A 102 13.48 3.74 -15.88
N ASP A 103 14.03 3.26 -16.99
CA ASP A 103 13.73 1.92 -17.52
C ASP A 103 14.99 1.31 -18.14
N PRO A 104 15.56 0.25 -17.55
CA PRO A 104 16.76 -0.38 -18.07
C PRO A 104 16.53 -1.01 -19.46
N ALA A 105 15.31 -1.47 -19.77
CA ALA A 105 15.00 -2.17 -21.02
C ALA A 105 14.59 -1.22 -22.17
N LEU A 106 14.48 0.09 -21.92
CA LEU A 106 14.00 1.05 -22.92
C LEU A 106 14.92 1.17 -24.15
N SER A 107 16.23 0.95 -23.97
CA SER A 107 17.24 1.05 -25.03
C SER A 107 17.43 -0.22 -25.87
N GLY A 108 16.57 -1.25 -25.69
CA GLY A 108 16.56 -2.47 -26.50
C GLY A 108 16.78 -3.75 -25.69
N LEU A 109 17.32 -4.79 -26.34
CA LEU A 109 17.57 -6.09 -25.70
C LEU A 109 18.60 -5.94 -24.56
N SER A 110 18.11 -5.98 -23.33
CA SER A 110 18.93 -6.00 -22.13
C SER A 110 18.88 -7.37 -21.47
N ILE A 111 19.91 -7.75 -20.72
CA ILE A 111 19.76 -8.80 -19.70
C ILE A 111 18.97 -8.24 -18.51
N VAL A 112 18.51 -9.12 -17.61
CA VAL A 112 17.81 -8.68 -16.39
C VAL A 112 18.66 -7.67 -15.63
N SER A 113 18.05 -6.53 -15.34
CA SER A 113 18.62 -5.30 -14.80
C SER A 113 17.65 -4.62 -13.84
N ASN A 114 18.20 -3.91 -12.87
CA ASN A 114 17.45 -3.12 -11.91
C ASN A 114 17.14 -1.74 -12.48
N GLY A 115 15.98 -1.18 -12.11
CA GLY A 115 15.66 0.21 -12.42
C GLY A 115 16.49 1.17 -11.56
N THR A 116 16.10 1.28 -10.30
CA THR A 116 16.64 2.26 -9.35
C THR A 116 17.11 1.58 -8.07
N VAL A 117 18.30 1.93 -7.59
CA VAL A 117 18.81 1.58 -6.26
C VAL A 117 19.09 2.86 -5.48
N VAL A 118 18.54 3.01 -4.28
CA VAL A 118 18.70 4.22 -3.44
C VAL A 118 19.12 3.85 -2.02
N GLY A 119 20.08 4.60 -1.47
CA GLY A 119 20.55 4.49 -0.10
C GLY A 119 21.54 3.36 0.15
N ASN A 120 21.84 3.12 1.44
CA ASN A 120 22.71 2.06 1.92
C ASN A 120 22.27 1.55 3.30
N THR A 121 22.74 0.38 3.69
CA THR A 121 22.42 -0.22 5.01
C THR A 121 23.43 0.14 6.11
N THR A 122 24.53 0.80 5.77
CA THR A 122 25.64 1.08 6.68
C THR A 122 25.35 2.24 7.64
N SER A 123 24.42 3.12 7.29
CA SER A 123 24.05 4.27 8.13
C SER A 123 22.54 4.49 8.15
N ALA A 124 22.02 4.75 9.34
CA ALA A 124 20.66 5.25 9.51
C ALA A 124 20.55 6.67 8.93
N SER A 125 19.60 6.90 8.04
CA SER A 125 19.33 8.22 7.48
C SER A 125 17.85 8.38 7.10
N THR A 126 17.49 9.54 6.55
CA THR A 126 16.19 9.71 5.88
C THR A 126 16.39 9.54 4.38
N VAL A 127 15.77 8.52 3.79
CA VAL A 127 15.75 8.29 2.34
C VAL A 127 14.38 8.66 1.81
N ASN A 128 14.30 9.52 0.81
CA ASN A 128 13.05 9.93 0.18
C ASN A 128 13.06 9.55 -1.30
N VAL A 129 12.02 8.85 -1.76
CA VAL A 129 11.83 8.53 -3.18
C VAL A 129 10.43 8.96 -3.57
N THR A 130 10.33 9.85 -4.57
CA THR A 130 9.07 10.32 -5.12
C THR A 130 9.02 9.99 -6.61
N ASN A 131 8.07 9.15 -7.02
CA ASN A 131 7.70 8.95 -8.41
C ASN A 131 6.43 9.76 -8.68
N THR A 132 6.55 10.86 -9.42
CA THR A 132 5.43 11.78 -9.69
C THR A 132 4.44 11.16 -10.68
N SER A 133 3.31 11.83 -10.95
CA SER A 133 2.25 11.30 -11.82
C SER A 133 2.68 11.01 -13.26
N THR A 134 3.73 11.70 -13.75
CA THR A 134 4.34 11.43 -15.06
C THR A 134 5.51 10.46 -14.97
N GLY A 135 5.96 10.15 -13.76
CA GLY A 135 7.12 9.33 -13.49
C GLY A 135 6.88 7.85 -13.80
N VAL A 136 7.84 7.26 -14.51
CA VAL A 136 7.89 5.83 -14.81
C VAL A 136 9.16 5.26 -14.20
N MET A 137 9.04 4.25 -13.34
CA MET A 137 10.14 3.44 -12.84
C MET A 137 9.91 1.99 -13.23
N MET A 138 10.80 1.44 -14.04
CA MET A 138 10.74 0.07 -14.50
C MET A 138 12.00 -0.68 -14.07
N GLY A 139 11.80 -1.92 -13.64
CA GLY A 139 12.84 -2.93 -13.63
C GLY A 139 12.75 -3.78 -14.88
N SER A 140 13.40 -4.94 -14.89
CA SER A 140 13.26 -5.88 -16.01
C SER A 140 13.16 -7.33 -15.57
N THR A 141 12.45 -8.14 -16.37
CA THR A 141 12.17 -9.55 -16.03
C THR A 141 12.41 -10.47 -17.21
N SER A 142 12.74 -11.73 -16.89
CA SER A 142 12.84 -12.85 -17.81
C SER A 142 12.32 -14.11 -17.13
N SER A 143 11.81 -15.08 -17.89
CA SER A 143 11.35 -16.37 -17.35
C SER A 143 12.50 -17.32 -16.96
N LEU A 144 13.73 -17.04 -17.41
CA LEU A 144 14.93 -17.87 -17.15
C LEU A 144 15.83 -17.35 -16.02
N LEU A 145 15.67 -16.09 -15.61
CA LEU A 145 16.58 -15.39 -14.71
C LEU A 145 15.81 -14.64 -13.62
N VAL A 146 16.48 -14.35 -12.51
CA VAL A 146 15.95 -13.61 -11.34
C VAL A 146 15.34 -12.27 -11.79
N ASN A 147 14.29 -11.81 -11.13
CA ASN A 147 13.65 -10.52 -11.40
C ASN A 147 14.56 -9.34 -11.00
N GLY A 148 14.69 -8.32 -11.85
CA GLY A 148 15.34 -7.06 -11.52
C GLY A 148 14.30 -6.03 -11.08
N PRO A 149 14.23 -5.64 -9.80
CA PRO A 149 13.20 -4.72 -9.31
C PRO A 149 13.29 -3.33 -9.96
N ALA A 150 12.16 -2.64 -9.99
CA ALA A 150 12.08 -1.26 -10.42
C ALA A 150 12.73 -0.30 -9.43
N LEU A 151 12.49 -0.57 -8.14
CA LEU A 151 12.99 0.23 -7.04
C LEU A 151 13.47 -0.67 -5.91
N THR A 152 14.73 -0.49 -5.55
CA THR A 152 15.34 -1.09 -4.37
C THR A 152 15.85 0.02 -3.46
N VAL A 153 15.39 0.05 -2.22
CA VAL A 153 15.82 1.05 -1.23
C VAL A 153 16.54 0.37 -0.08
N TYR A 154 17.72 0.87 0.26
CA TYR A 154 18.49 0.45 1.42
C TYR A 154 18.56 1.60 2.43
N ASN A 155 18.31 1.30 3.71
CA ASN A 155 18.51 2.26 4.78
C ASN A 155 18.79 1.53 6.09
N GLY A 156 19.78 1.98 6.85
CA GLY A 156 20.19 1.31 8.08
C GLY A 156 19.13 1.37 9.19
N THR A 157 19.22 0.43 10.12
CA THR A 157 18.35 0.35 11.32
C THR A 157 18.31 1.68 12.08
N GLY A 158 17.11 2.14 12.41
CA GLY A 158 16.87 3.45 13.04
C GLY A 158 16.70 4.60 12.04
N GLY A 159 16.90 4.35 10.73
CA GLY A 159 16.54 5.29 9.67
C GLY A 159 15.06 5.27 9.31
N THR A 160 14.67 6.19 8.43
CA THR A 160 13.32 6.28 7.86
C THR A 160 13.39 6.33 6.33
N THR A 161 12.60 5.51 5.67
CA THR A 161 12.47 5.45 4.22
C THR A 161 11.08 5.90 3.82
N ASN A 162 10.95 7.01 3.11
CA ASN A 162 9.69 7.51 2.59
C ASN A 162 9.62 7.29 1.09
N ILE A 163 8.61 6.56 0.63
CA ILE A 163 8.38 6.29 -0.80
C ILE A 163 6.99 6.80 -1.17
N THR A 164 6.90 7.66 -2.17
CA THR A 164 5.62 8.14 -2.73
C THR A 164 5.55 7.80 -4.21
N ASN A 165 4.49 7.12 -4.62
CA ASN A 165 4.21 6.80 -6.02
C ASN A 165 2.87 7.39 -6.44
N ALA A 166 2.89 8.31 -7.40
CA ALA A 166 1.71 8.78 -8.13
C ALA A 166 1.74 8.37 -9.61
N GLY A 167 2.87 7.87 -10.10
CA GLY A 167 3.07 7.40 -11.47
C GLY A 167 3.04 5.88 -11.57
N THR A 168 3.87 5.33 -12.46
CA THR A 168 3.97 3.88 -12.69
C THR A 168 5.25 3.32 -12.10
N ILE A 169 5.14 2.25 -11.31
CA ILE A 169 6.23 1.36 -10.92
C ILE A 169 5.93 -0.03 -11.45
N GLY A 170 6.86 -0.64 -12.18
CA GLY A 170 6.61 -1.93 -12.79
C GLY A 170 7.87 -2.60 -13.28
N THR A 171 7.72 -3.62 -14.12
CA THR A 171 8.87 -4.20 -14.80
C THR A 171 8.57 -4.41 -16.27
N THR A 172 9.59 -4.22 -17.10
CA THR A 172 9.54 -4.44 -18.54
C THR A 172 10.01 -5.86 -18.82
N GLY A 173 9.19 -6.64 -19.52
CA GLY A 173 9.58 -7.98 -19.92
C GLY A 173 10.54 -7.95 -21.10
N ILE A 174 11.59 -8.77 -21.03
CA ILE A 174 12.61 -8.90 -22.08
C ILE A 174 12.20 -10.03 -23.04
N LEU A 175 12.52 -9.92 -24.34
CA LEU A 175 12.31 -11.00 -25.32
C LEU A 175 10.85 -11.52 -25.44
N GLY A 176 9.86 -10.64 -25.26
CA GLY A 176 8.44 -11.00 -25.39
C GLY A 176 7.84 -11.67 -24.15
N PHE A 177 8.57 -11.77 -23.04
CA PHE A 177 7.97 -12.12 -21.75
C PHE A 177 7.13 -10.97 -21.23
N THR A 178 6.10 -11.28 -20.44
CA THR A 178 5.28 -10.31 -19.75
C THR A 178 5.51 -10.43 -18.24
N ALA A 179 5.73 -9.29 -17.58
CA ALA A 179 5.79 -9.26 -16.12
C ALA A 179 4.44 -9.69 -15.53
N GLY A 180 4.44 -10.74 -14.71
CA GLY A 180 3.27 -11.19 -13.99
C GLY A 180 3.04 -10.38 -12.70
N PRO A 181 1.85 -10.50 -12.08
CA PRO A 181 1.53 -9.80 -10.83
C PRO A 181 2.45 -10.20 -9.66
N THR A 182 3.12 -11.36 -9.74
CA THR A 182 4.07 -11.84 -8.71
C THR A 182 5.48 -11.25 -8.85
N ALA A 183 5.76 -10.48 -9.90
CA ALA A 183 7.07 -9.84 -10.09
C ALA A 183 7.36 -8.88 -8.93
N GLN A 184 8.50 -9.03 -8.25
CA GLN A 184 8.87 -8.15 -7.16
C GLN A 184 9.42 -6.83 -7.70
N VAL A 185 8.59 -5.80 -7.75
CA VAL A 185 8.95 -4.52 -8.40
C VAL A 185 9.49 -3.49 -7.42
N VAL A 186 9.15 -3.60 -6.14
CA VAL A 186 9.69 -2.76 -5.08
C VAL A 186 10.26 -3.62 -3.97
N THR A 187 11.47 -3.28 -3.55
CA THR A 187 12.08 -3.80 -2.32
C THR A 187 12.58 -2.67 -1.43
N ALA A 188 12.40 -2.81 -0.12
CA ALA A 188 13.03 -1.95 0.87
C ALA A 188 13.71 -2.81 1.93
N SER A 189 14.96 -2.52 2.27
CA SER A 189 15.83 -3.38 3.09
C SER A 189 16.74 -2.57 4.02
N GLY A 190 17.27 -3.22 5.07
CA GLY A 190 18.24 -2.63 6.00
C GLY A 190 17.71 -2.27 7.39
N GLY A 191 16.42 -2.52 7.67
CA GLY A 191 15.84 -2.40 9.01
C GLY A 191 15.34 -0.99 9.36
N ALA A 192 15.35 -0.05 8.43
CA ALA A 192 14.66 1.24 8.59
C ALA A 192 13.13 1.06 8.59
N GLN A 193 12.42 1.99 9.25
CA GLN A 193 10.98 2.10 9.08
C GLN A 193 10.67 2.59 7.66
N VAL A 194 9.77 1.89 6.96
CA VAL A 194 9.30 2.30 5.63
C VAL A 194 7.91 2.91 5.74
N ASN A 195 7.77 4.11 5.17
CA ASN A 195 6.51 4.78 4.93
C ASN A 195 6.28 4.83 3.41
N PHE A 196 5.45 3.93 2.91
CA PHE A 196 5.10 3.85 1.50
C PHE A 196 3.71 4.45 1.26
N THR A 197 3.59 5.34 0.27
CA THR A 197 2.32 5.87 -0.21
C THR A 197 2.19 5.62 -1.70
N ASN A 198 1.20 4.82 -2.11
CA ASN A 198 0.73 4.73 -3.49
C ASN A 198 -0.49 5.64 -3.64
N SER A 199 -0.30 6.81 -4.24
CA SER A 199 -1.31 7.85 -4.40
C SER A 199 -2.42 7.45 -5.36
N TYR A 200 -3.54 8.19 -5.32
CA TYR A 200 -4.63 8.03 -6.29
C TYR A 200 -4.12 8.25 -7.72
N GLY A 201 -4.41 7.31 -8.62
CA GLY A 201 -3.86 7.26 -9.97
C GLY A 201 -2.48 6.58 -10.09
N GLY A 202 -1.80 6.32 -8.97
CA GLY A 202 -0.55 5.56 -8.95
C GLY A 202 -0.78 4.08 -9.24
N ALA A 203 0.11 3.50 -10.07
CA ALA A 203 0.07 2.11 -10.48
C ALA A 203 1.34 1.37 -10.08
N ILE A 204 1.18 0.23 -9.40
CA ILE A 204 2.25 -0.72 -9.09
C ILE A 204 1.94 -2.04 -9.79
N ASN A 205 2.66 -2.30 -10.87
CA ASN A 205 2.51 -3.47 -11.72
C ASN A 205 3.43 -4.61 -11.23
N GLY A 206 3.11 -5.15 -10.07
CA GLY A 206 3.81 -6.25 -9.42
C GLY A 206 3.62 -6.23 -7.90
N SER A 207 4.50 -6.94 -7.19
CA SER A 207 4.53 -7.06 -5.74
C SER A 207 5.51 -6.09 -5.08
N VAL A 208 5.17 -5.67 -3.86
CA VAL A 208 6.01 -4.88 -2.96
C VAL A 208 6.45 -5.73 -1.79
N SER A 209 7.74 -5.71 -1.45
CA SER A 209 8.29 -6.40 -0.29
C SER A 209 9.11 -5.45 0.58
N LEU A 210 8.68 -5.31 1.83
CA LEU A 210 9.36 -4.50 2.83
C LEU A 210 10.02 -5.43 3.85
N ALA A 211 11.32 -5.23 4.10
CA ALA A 211 11.97 -5.87 5.24
C ALA A 211 11.37 -5.33 6.55
N PRO A 212 11.32 -6.14 7.62
CA PRO A 212 10.84 -5.68 8.91
C PRO A 212 11.67 -4.51 9.44
N SER A 213 11.03 -3.59 10.18
CA SER A 213 11.76 -2.57 10.92
C SER A 213 12.62 -3.22 12.01
N GLY A 214 13.87 -2.81 12.09
CA GLY A 214 14.83 -3.26 13.12
C GLY A 214 14.70 -2.50 14.44
N THR A 215 13.84 -1.48 14.53
CA THR A 215 13.62 -0.69 15.74
C THR A 215 12.37 -1.19 16.49
N LEU A 216 12.53 -1.57 17.75
CA LEU A 216 11.43 -2.08 18.59
C LEU A 216 10.28 -1.08 18.69
N GLY A 217 9.04 -1.59 18.61
CA GLY A 217 7.83 -0.77 18.69
C GLY A 217 7.53 0.07 17.44
N THR A 218 8.37 -0.01 16.41
CA THR A 218 8.10 0.59 15.10
C THR A 218 7.68 -0.49 14.10
N GLY A 219 6.94 -0.09 13.08
CA GLY A 219 6.56 -0.97 11.98
C GLY A 219 6.44 -0.18 10.68
N ASN A 220 6.37 -0.91 9.58
CA ASN A 220 6.20 -0.35 8.24
C ASN A 220 4.76 0.13 8.05
N THR A 221 4.60 1.25 7.36
CA THR A 221 3.30 1.79 6.97
C THR A 221 3.18 1.78 5.45
N PHE A 222 2.10 1.22 4.93
CA PHE A 222 1.77 1.26 3.51
C PHE A 222 0.38 1.87 3.32
N THR A 223 0.28 3.00 2.63
CA THR A 223 -0.97 3.65 2.27
C THR A 223 -1.25 3.46 0.79
N ASN A 224 -2.38 2.84 0.47
CA ASN A 224 -2.79 2.57 -0.91
C ASN A 224 -4.07 3.33 -1.27
N ALA A 225 -3.96 4.24 -2.23
CA ALA A 225 -5.06 4.93 -2.89
C ALA A 225 -5.12 4.63 -4.41
N GLY A 226 -4.13 3.91 -4.93
CA GLY A 226 -4.03 3.50 -6.33
C GLY A 226 -4.20 1.99 -6.51
N THR A 227 -3.56 1.45 -7.55
CA THR A 227 -3.60 0.02 -7.89
C THR A 227 -2.28 -0.68 -7.57
N VAL A 228 -2.36 -1.88 -7.03
CA VAL A 228 -1.25 -2.83 -6.90
C VAL A 228 -1.71 -4.15 -7.53
N THR A 229 -1.11 -4.58 -8.63
CA THR A 229 -1.54 -5.82 -9.30
C THR A 229 -1.08 -7.07 -8.56
N GLY A 230 0.03 -6.98 -7.81
CA GLY A 230 0.61 -8.06 -7.04
C GLY A 230 0.18 -8.07 -5.58
N SER A 231 1.09 -8.56 -4.75
CA SER A 231 0.96 -8.61 -3.29
C SER A 231 1.76 -7.49 -2.61
N VAL A 232 1.37 -7.15 -1.37
CA VAL A 232 2.16 -6.28 -0.50
C VAL A 232 2.56 -7.05 0.75
N SER A 233 3.85 -7.12 1.06
CA SER A 233 4.36 -7.67 2.32
C SER A 233 5.02 -6.58 3.14
N LEU A 234 4.54 -6.40 4.39
CA LEU A 234 5.04 -5.38 5.32
C LEU A 234 6.21 -5.85 6.19
N GLY A 235 6.64 -7.11 6.05
CA GLY A 235 7.77 -7.67 6.78
C GLY A 235 7.38 -8.23 8.15
N ALA A 236 7.87 -9.44 8.47
CA ALA A 236 7.55 -10.14 9.71
C ALA A 236 8.63 -9.91 10.79
N ALA A 237 8.23 -9.38 11.95
CA ALA A 237 9.09 -9.30 13.12
C ALA A 237 8.25 -9.19 14.40
N ALA A 238 8.65 -9.95 15.43
CA ALA A 238 8.00 -9.91 16.73
C ALA A 238 8.09 -8.51 17.37
N GLY A 239 6.97 -8.02 17.91
CA GLY A 239 6.93 -6.71 18.58
C GLY A 239 6.94 -5.50 17.64
N THR A 240 6.80 -5.71 16.32
CA THR A 240 6.56 -4.63 15.35
C THR A 240 5.06 -4.35 15.19
N THR A 241 4.74 -3.16 14.68
CA THR A 241 3.36 -2.67 14.49
C THR A 241 3.18 -2.19 13.06
N ASN A 242 3.03 -3.13 12.12
CA ASN A 242 2.82 -2.75 10.72
C ASN A 242 1.41 -2.22 10.50
N THR A 243 1.29 -1.26 9.59
CA THR A 243 0.02 -0.61 9.26
C THR A 243 -0.22 -0.63 7.76
N PHE A 244 -1.37 -1.15 7.34
CA PHE A 244 -1.86 -1.00 5.97
C PHE A 244 -3.07 -0.09 5.95
N ASN A 245 -2.99 1.02 5.22
CA ASN A 245 -4.09 1.96 5.03
C ASN A 245 -4.66 1.76 3.63
N ALA A 246 -5.81 1.08 3.54
CA ALA A 246 -6.59 1.00 2.32
C ALA A 246 -7.49 2.24 2.21
N MET A 247 -7.36 2.99 1.12
CA MET A 247 -8.25 4.11 0.81
C MET A 247 -9.34 3.63 -0.17
N THR A 248 -10.54 4.20 -0.09
CA THR A 248 -11.62 3.86 -1.03
C THR A 248 -11.16 4.01 -2.49
N GLY A 249 -11.60 3.09 -3.34
CA GLY A 249 -11.17 2.96 -4.73
C GLY A 249 -9.80 2.29 -4.96
N SER A 250 -9.04 1.98 -3.90
CA SER A 250 -7.77 1.26 -4.05
C SER A 250 -7.96 -0.24 -4.29
N SER A 251 -6.92 -0.89 -4.83
CA SER A 251 -6.89 -2.35 -5.03
C SER A 251 -5.51 -2.96 -4.78
N VAL A 252 -5.51 -4.20 -4.29
CA VAL A 252 -4.34 -5.09 -4.22
C VAL A 252 -4.75 -6.46 -4.77
N GLY A 253 -4.10 -6.89 -5.84
CA GLY A 253 -4.54 -8.04 -6.63
C GLY A 253 -4.33 -9.40 -5.96
N LEU A 254 -3.20 -9.58 -5.26
CA LEU A 254 -2.81 -10.85 -4.64
C LEU A 254 -2.82 -10.81 -3.10
N GLY A 255 -3.47 -9.81 -2.52
CA GLY A 255 -3.59 -9.66 -1.07
C GLY A 255 -2.41 -8.97 -0.39
N VAL A 256 -2.53 -8.83 0.93
CA VAL A 256 -1.58 -8.11 1.78
C VAL A 256 -1.21 -8.97 2.97
N ASP A 257 0.09 -9.06 3.24
CA ASP A 257 0.62 -9.69 4.44
C ASP A 257 1.13 -8.62 5.41
N GLY A 258 0.45 -8.49 6.56
CA GLY A 258 0.85 -7.62 7.67
C GLY A 258 2.15 -8.05 8.36
N GLY A 259 2.62 -9.28 8.17
CA GLY A 259 3.83 -9.84 8.77
C GLY A 259 3.56 -10.57 10.10
N LEU A 260 3.99 -11.82 10.20
CA LEU A 260 3.77 -12.64 11.40
C LEU A 260 4.44 -12.05 12.66
N GLY A 261 3.78 -12.16 13.81
CA GLY A 261 4.32 -11.83 15.13
C GLY A 261 4.23 -10.35 15.55
N GLY A 262 3.74 -9.48 14.66
CA GLY A 262 3.45 -8.08 14.97
C GLY A 262 2.01 -7.86 15.47
N ASN A 263 1.75 -6.70 16.08
CA ASN A 263 0.40 -6.19 16.36
C ASN A 263 -0.04 -5.29 15.18
N ASN A 264 -0.38 -5.92 14.06
CA ASN A 264 -0.57 -5.21 12.81
C ASN A 264 -2.00 -4.71 12.63
N THR A 265 -2.15 -3.59 11.94
CA THR A 265 -3.45 -2.92 11.76
C THR A 265 -3.78 -2.72 10.28
N LEU A 266 -4.97 -3.16 9.88
CA LEU A 266 -5.58 -2.84 8.59
C LEU A 266 -6.61 -1.72 8.80
N ASN A 267 -6.33 -0.54 8.25
CA ASN A 267 -7.22 0.61 8.28
C ASN A 267 -7.96 0.75 6.95
N LEU A 268 -9.27 0.90 7.01
CA LEU A 268 -10.15 1.20 5.89
C LEU A 268 -10.62 2.65 6.00
N LEU A 269 -10.22 3.47 5.04
CA LEU A 269 -10.29 4.93 5.10
C LEU A 269 -10.97 5.51 3.86
N GLN A 270 -11.57 6.69 3.99
CA GLN A 270 -12.10 7.44 2.86
C GLN A 270 -10.95 8.12 2.10
N ASN A 271 -10.91 7.93 0.79
CA ASN A 271 -10.06 8.73 -0.09
C ASN A 271 -10.62 10.14 -0.24
N THR A 272 -9.81 11.16 0.04
CA THR A 272 -10.23 12.57 -0.06
C THR A 272 -9.68 13.25 -1.32
N ALA A 273 -8.95 12.52 -2.17
CA ALA A 273 -8.47 13.05 -3.44
C ALA A 273 -9.64 13.40 -4.36
N THR A 274 -9.51 14.49 -5.12
CA THR A 274 -10.52 14.91 -6.10
C THR A 274 -10.75 13.81 -7.13
N GLY A 275 -12.02 13.45 -7.35
CA GLY A 275 -12.42 12.38 -8.28
C GLY A 275 -12.27 10.96 -7.73
N SER A 276 -11.75 10.79 -6.50
CA SER A 276 -11.64 9.47 -5.90
C SER A 276 -13.01 8.89 -5.48
N PRO A 277 -13.21 7.57 -5.56
CA PRO A 277 -14.45 6.93 -5.13
C PRO A 277 -14.70 7.10 -3.62
N THR A 278 -15.97 7.18 -3.23
CA THR A 278 -16.41 7.12 -1.82
C THR A 278 -16.59 5.70 -1.30
N SER A 279 -16.47 4.71 -2.19
CA SER A 279 -16.62 3.30 -1.86
C SER A 279 -15.37 2.49 -2.19
N GLY A 280 -15.10 1.46 -1.41
CA GLY A 280 -14.04 0.47 -1.63
C GLY A 280 -14.56 -0.95 -1.40
N THR A 281 -13.90 -1.92 -2.02
CA THR A 281 -14.17 -3.35 -1.81
C THR A 281 -12.88 -4.04 -1.42
N ILE A 282 -12.95 -4.90 -0.40
CA ILE A 282 -11.81 -5.65 0.10
C ILE A 282 -12.22 -7.10 0.38
N ALA A 283 -11.37 -8.05 -0.04
CA ALA A 283 -11.46 -9.44 0.38
C ALA A 283 -10.60 -9.61 1.63
N VAL A 284 -11.20 -9.48 2.83
CA VAL A 284 -10.45 -9.41 4.09
C VAL A 284 -9.73 -10.72 4.43
N ASP A 285 -10.10 -11.83 3.82
CA ASP A 285 -9.42 -13.12 3.88
C ASP A 285 -8.09 -13.14 3.10
N ALA A 286 -7.93 -12.25 2.13
CA ALA A 286 -6.65 -12.01 1.43
C ALA A 286 -5.72 -11.03 2.18
N TYR A 287 -6.15 -10.51 3.34
CA TYR A 287 -5.38 -9.61 4.18
C TYR A 287 -4.98 -10.35 5.46
N THR A 288 -3.81 -10.99 5.41
CA THR A 288 -3.36 -11.91 6.45
C THR A 288 -2.47 -11.23 7.49
N ASN A 289 -2.37 -11.84 8.67
CA ASN A 289 -1.53 -11.36 9.77
C ASN A 289 -1.87 -9.94 10.28
N PHE A 290 -3.13 -9.52 10.16
CA PHE A 290 -3.64 -8.32 10.82
C PHE A 290 -4.35 -8.68 12.12
N SER A 291 -3.88 -8.12 13.23
CA SER A 291 -4.50 -8.27 14.55
C SER A 291 -5.72 -7.37 14.72
N ASN A 292 -5.70 -6.21 14.05
CA ASN A 292 -6.72 -5.18 14.17
C ASN A 292 -7.27 -4.82 12.79
N LEU A 293 -8.60 -4.75 12.67
CA LEU A 293 -9.30 -4.23 11.50
C LEU A 293 -10.09 -2.96 11.90
N ALA A 294 -9.75 -1.81 11.31
CA ALA A 294 -10.40 -0.55 11.66
C ALA A 294 -11.10 0.06 10.44
N VAL A 295 -12.42 0.23 10.51
CA VAL A 295 -13.21 1.01 9.55
C VAL A 295 -13.41 2.41 10.11
N GLN A 296 -12.81 3.38 9.43
CA GLN A 296 -12.71 4.76 9.93
C GLN A 296 -13.41 5.76 9.00
N GLY A 297 -13.60 5.42 7.72
CA GLY A 297 -14.27 6.30 6.77
C GLY A 297 -14.65 5.62 5.45
N GLY A 298 -15.57 6.25 4.72
CA GLY A 298 -16.05 5.78 3.43
C GLY A 298 -17.01 4.60 3.54
N ILE A 299 -17.41 4.05 2.39
CA ILE A 299 -18.27 2.87 2.31
C ILE A 299 -17.43 1.67 1.88
N TRP A 300 -17.30 0.66 2.74
CA TRP A 300 -16.48 -0.50 2.48
C TRP A 300 -17.32 -1.76 2.36
N THR A 301 -17.19 -2.48 1.25
CA THR A 301 -17.70 -3.85 1.12
C THR A 301 -16.62 -4.85 1.52
N LEU A 302 -16.88 -5.62 2.56
CA LEU A 302 -15.98 -6.60 3.13
C LEU A 302 -16.44 -8.01 2.72
N ASN A 303 -15.61 -8.68 1.93
CA ASN A 303 -15.81 -10.05 1.49
C ASN A 303 -14.88 -10.99 2.27
N GLY A 304 -15.32 -12.24 2.50
CA GLY A 304 -14.51 -13.23 3.20
C GLY A 304 -14.48 -13.05 4.72
N ALA A 305 -13.83 -13.98 5.40
CA ALA A 305 -13.66 -13.99 6.85
C ALA A 305 -12.32 -13.36 7.22
N SER A 306 -12.32 -12.39 8.13
CA SER A 306 -11.09 -11.84 8.68
C SER A 306 -10.60 -12.69 9.85
N THR A 307 -9.27 -12.76 10.02
CA THR A 307 -8.65 -13.36 11.21
C THR A 307 -8.34 -12.34 12.31
N ALA A 308 -8.75 -11.08 12.14
CA ALA A 308 -8.47 -10.03 13.12
C ALA A 308 -9.08 -10.37 14.49
N THR A 309 -8.30 -10.13 15.53
CA THR A 309 -8.69 -10.34 16.94
C THR A 309 -9.31 -9.09 17.57
N SER A 310 -9.34 -7.98 16.84
CA SER A 310 -10.09 -6.78 17.20
C SER A 310 -10.64 -6.12 15.94
N ALA A 311 -11.82 -5.53 16.06
CA ALA A 311 -12.36 -4.65 15.03
C ALA A 311 -12.83 -3.33 15.63
N SER A 312 -12.68 -2.25 14.88
CA SER A 312 -13.22 -0.94 15.27
C SER A 312 -14.01 -0.29 14.14
N LEU A 313 -15.13 0.34 14.52
CA LEU A 313 -16.02 1.09 13.64
C LEU A 313 -16.13 2.51 14.19
N THR A 314 -15.17 3.37 13.83
CA THR A 314 -15.07 4.75 14.34
C THR A 314 -15.68 5.77 13.39
N GLY A 315 -15.95 5.36 12.14
CA GLY A 315 -16.62 6.15 11.12
C GLY A 315 -16.90 5.32 9.87
N GLY A 316 -17.49 5.93 8.84
CA GLY A 316 -17.81 5.25 7.59
C GLY A 316 -18.90 4.17 7.74
N THR A 317 -19.03 3.33 6.72
CA THR A 317 -19.97 2.20 6.65
C THR A 317 -19.22 0.92 6.28
N ALA A 318 -19.35 -0.12 7.10
CA ALA A 318 -18.94 -1.48 6.78
C ALA A 318 -20.14 -2.27 6.25
N ILE A 319 -20.09 -2.69 4.99
CA ILE A 319 -21.04 -3.62 4.37
C ILE A 319 -20.38 -5.00 4.41
N ILE A 320 -20.87 -5.89 5.26
CA ILE A 320 -20.32 -7.24 5.42
C ILE A 320 -21.05 -8.24 4.52
N ASN A 321 -20.30 -9.11 3.86
CA ASN A 321 -20.84 -10.22 3.05
C ASN A 321 -20.60 -11.59 3.69
N ASN A 322 -19.94 -11.63 4.84
CA ASN A 322 -19.70 -12.83 5.66
C ASN A 322 -19.84 -12.45 7.15
N SER A 323 -20.42 -13.35 7.96
CA SER A 323 -20.59 -13.13 9.40
C SER A 323 -19.28 -12.90 10.17
N ALA A 324 -18.14 -13.37 9.63
CA ALA A 324 -16.81 -13.21 10.20
C ALA A 324 -15.97 -12.12 9.51
N SER A 325 -16.55 -11.26 8.67
CA SER A 325 -15.80 -10.20 7.97
C SER A 325 -15.14 -9.19 8.91
N LEU A 326 -15.65 -9.04 10.14
CA LEU A 326 -15.07 -8.16 11.18
C LEU A 326 -14.16 -8.90 12.17
N GLY A 327 -13.74 -10.12 11.84
CA GLY A 327 -12.83 -10.89 12.69
C GLY A 327 -13.54 -11.69 13.76
N THR A 328 -12.78 -12.13 14.77
CA THR A 328 -13.25 -13.04 15.83
C THR A 328 -13.39 -12.36 17.19
N GLY A 329 -12.82 -11.17 17.36
CA GLY A 329 -12.84 -10.42 18.62
C GLY A 329 -14.02 -9.48 18.79
N THR A 330 -13.99 -8.69 19.86
CA THR A 330 -15.00 -7.65 20.12
C THR A 330 -14.90 -6.52 19.09
N ILE A 331 -16.06 -6.04 18.63
CA ILE A 331 -16.19 -4.86 17.78
C ILE A 331 -16.34 -3.63 18.68
N ALA A 332 -15.39 -2.70 18.61
CA ALA A 332 -15.48 -1.40 19.26
C ALA A 332 -16.12 -0.39 18.30
N ALA A 333 -17.35 0.05 18.57
CA ALA A 333 -18.06 1.01 17.73
C ALA A 333 -18.18 2.36 18.43
N SER A 334 -17.78 3.44 17.75
CA SER A 334 -17.80 4.79 18.32
C SER A 334 -18.15 5.86 17.27
N GLY A 335 -19.02 5.54 16.31
CA GLY A 335 -19.48 6.47 15.26
C GLY A 335 -19.64 5.88 13.86
N GLY A 336 -19.26 4.61 13.63
CA GLY A 336 -19.42 3.94 12.33
C GLY A 336 -20.82 3.35 12.09
N ALA A 337 -21.03 2.85 10.87
CA ALA A 337 -22.23 2.13 10.47
C ALA A 337 -21.91 0.70 10.00
N LEU A 338 -22.85 -0.23 10.23
CA LEU A 338 -22.79 -1.62 9.78
C LEU A 338 -24.00 -1.94 8.91
N GLN A 339 -23.80 -2.69 7.83
CA GLN A 339 -24.85 -3.16 6.93
C GLN A 339 -24.57 -4.60 6.50
N ALA A 340 -25.64 -5.38 6.29
CA ALA A 340 -25.53 -6.68 5.63
C ALA A 340 -25.59 -6.50 4.11
N GLY A 341 -24.59 -7.00 3.39
CA GLY A 341 -24.62 -7.07 1.92
C GLY A 341 -25.24 -8.36 1.40
N THR A 342 -25.36 -9.40 2.24
CA THR A 342 -26.03 -10.67 1.92
C THR A 342 -27.08 -11.03 2.97
N ALA A 343 -28.13 -11.75 2.57
CA ALA A 343 -29.20 -12.15 3.49
C ALA A 343 -28.75 -13.25 4.44
N GLY A 344 -29.32 -13.26 5.66
CA GLY A 344 -29.09 -14.32 6.65
C GLY A 344 -27.78 -14.18 7.45
N LEU A 345 -27.11 -13.03 7.38
CA LEU A 345 -25.91 -12.79 8.18
C LEU A 345 -26.24 -12.69 9.67
N ASN A 346 -25.40 -13.37 10.46
CA ASN A 346 -25.47 -13.39 11.92
C ASN A 346 -24.07 -13.17 12.51
N VAL A 347 -23.84 -11.97 13.02
CA VAL A 347 -22.56 -11.58 13.63
C VAL A 347 -22.53 -12.06 15.08
N LEU A 348 -21.57 -12.92 15.40
CA LEU A 348 -21.41 -13.53 16.73
C LEU A 348 -20.51 -12.70 17.66
N ASN A 349 -19.78 -11.74 17.11
CA ASN A 349 -18.88 -10.88 17.87
C ASN A 349 -19.65 -10.09 18.93
N GLY A 350 -19.04 -9.94 20.11
CA GLY A 350 -19.47 -8.93 21.07
C GLY A 350 -19.27 -7.53 20.50
N VAL A 351 -20.10 -6.57 20.93
CA VAL A 351 -20.00 -5.17 20.51
C VAL A 351 -19.89 -4.27 21.74
N THR A 352 -18.94 -3.35 21.72
CA THR A 352 -18.83 -2.28 22.74
C THR A 352 -19.12 -0.94 22.08
N LEU A 353 -20.16 -0.27 22.56
CA LEU A 353 -20.61 1.04 22.09
C LEU A 353 -19.95 2.15 22.91
N GLY A 354 -19.02 2.87 22.27
CA GLY A 354 -18.48 4.14 22.77
C GLY A 354 -19.43 5.31 22.54
N ALA A 355 -19.02 6.52 22.91
CA ALA A 355 -19.89 7.71 22.89
C ALA A 355 -20.57 7.99 21.53
N GLY A 356 -19.92 7.69 20.41
CA GLY A 356 -20.50 7.85 19.07
C GLY A 356 -21.46 6.73 18.63
N GLY A 357 -21.58 5.65 19.40
CA GLY A 357 -22.52 4.55 19.14
C GLY A 357 -22.21 3.74 17.88
N LEU A 358 -23.24 3.02 17.42
CA LEU A 358 -23.23 2.23 16.18
C LEU A 358 -24.54 2.47 15.42
N ALA A 359 -24.44 2.78 14.13
CA ALA A 359 -25.59 2.72 13.22
C ALA A 359 -25.67 1.35 12.54
N VAL A 360 -26.88 0.82 12.39
CA VAL A 360 -27.16 -0.38 11.61
C VAL A 360 -28.18 -0.03 10.53
N GLY A 361 -27.69 -0.07 9.29
CA GLY A 361 -28.42 0.39 8.11
C GLY A 361 -28.65 -0.71 7.08
N GLY A 362 -29.05 -0.28 5.88
CA GLY A 362 -29.25 -1.17 4.73
C GLY A 362 -30.67 -1.76 4.65
N ALA A 363 -30.98 -2.36 3.50
CA ALA A 363 -32.27 -2.99 3.23
C ALA A 363 -32.29 -4.48 3.59
N THR A 364 -31.11 -5.09 3.76
CA THR A 364 -30.97 -6.50 4.08
C THR A 364 -30.98 -6.68 5.60
N GLY A 365 -31.71 -7.69 6.09
CA GLY A 365 -31.74 -8.00 7.51
C GLY A 365 -30.38 -8.46 8.05
N LEU A 366 -30.07 -8.09 9.29
CA LEU A 366 -28.84 -8.41 9.99
C LEU A 366 -29.15 -8.86 11.42
N ALA A 367 -28.57 -10.00 11.83
CA ALA A 367 -28.60 -10.43 13.23
C ALA A 367 -27.28 -10.10 13.94
N LEU A 368 -27.39 -9.55 15.14
CA LEU A 368 -26.29 -9.39 16.10
C LEU A 368 -26.59 -10.30 17.29
N SER A 369 -25.79 -11.35 17.46
CA SER A 369 -26.01 -12.35 18.51
C SER A 369 -25.00 -12.31 19.65
N GLY A 370 -23.86 -11.64 19.45
CA GLY A 370 -22.96 -11.35 20.57
C GLY A 370 -23.55 -10.31 21.53
N ALA A 371 -23.05 -10.29 22.76
CA ALA A 371 -23.47 -9.30 23.76
C ALA A 371 -23.03 -7.89 23.34
N ILE A 372 -23.96 -6.94 23.43
CA ILE A 372 -23.75 -5.51 23.18
C ILE A 372 -23.67 -4.78 24.52
N SER A 373 -22.63 -4.00 24.71
CA SER A 373 -22.30 -3.28 25.96
C SER A 373 -21.91 -1.83 25.69
N GLY A 374 -21.72 -1.03 26.73
CA GLY A 374 -21.21 0.35 26.63
C GLY A 374 -22.25 1.44 26.83
N SER A 375 -21.82 2.71 26.74
CA SER A 375 -22.67 3.87 27.01
C SER A 375 -23.27 4.50 25.74
N GLY A 376 -22.78 4.12 24.56
CA GLY A 376 -23.29 4.61 23.28
C GLY A 376 -24.67 4.08 22.94
N ALA A 377 -25.34 4.79 22.02
CA ALA A 377 -26.62 4.36 21.47
C ALA A 377 -26.43 3.40 20.29
N LEU A 378 -27.39 2.49 20.10
CA LEU A 378 -27.54 1.69 18.89
C LEU A 378 -28.63 2.31 18.01
N THR A 379 -28.32 2.64 16.77
CA THR A 379 -29.27 3.30 15.86
C THR A 379 -29.63 2.38 14.69
N ALA A 380 -30.83 1.81 14.69
CA ALA A 380 -31.41 1.10 13.55
C ALA A 380 -32.03 2.13 12.57
N ASN A 381 -31.30 2.42 11.49
CA ASN A 381 -31.71 3.39 10.46
C ASN A 381 -31.90 2.75 9.07
N GLY A 382 -31.78 1.43 8.97
CA GLY A 382 -32.09 0.67 7.75
C GLY A 382 -33.57 0.31 7.61
N THR A 383 -33.94 -0.13 6.41
CA THR A 383 -35.26 -0.71 6.10
C THR A 383 -35.29 -2.22 6.32
N GLY A 384 -34.13 -2.88 6.46
CA GLY A 384 -34.03 -4.28 6.85
C GLY A 384 -34.40 -4.52 8.31
N THR A 385 -34.59 -5.79 8.67
CA THR A 385 -34.79 -6.20 10.08
C THR A 385 -33.46 -6.34 10.80
N LEU A 386 -33.25 -5.57 11.87
CA LEU A 386 -32.20 -5.79 12.85
C LEU A 386 -32.69 -6.74 13.94
N THR A 387 -32.03 -7.90 14.07
CA THR A 387 -32.30 -8.86 15.13
C THR A 387 -31.23 -8.80 16.21
N LEU A 388 -31.62 -8.60 17.46
CA LEU A 388 -30.73 -8.58 18.62
C LEU A 388 -30.99 -9.82 19.48
N ASN A 389 -30.13 -10.83 19.37
CA ASN A 389 -30.30 -12.09 20.11
C ASN A 389 -29.55 -12.11 21.45
N GLY A 390 -28.51 -11.29 21.58
CA GLY A 390 -27.66 -11.25 22.77
C GLY A 390 -28.37 -10.68 24.01
N ALA A 391 -27.90 -11.08 25.19
CA ALA A 391 -28.24 -10.42 26.44
C ALA A 391 -27.42 -9.12 26.54
N ASN A 392 -28.07 -7.99 26.31
CA ASN A 392 -27.37 -6.72 26.12
C ASN A 392 -27.41 -5.84 27.38
N THR A 393 -26.34 -5.06 27.59
CA THR A 393 -26.15 -4.21 28.79
C THR A 393 -25.88 -2.75 28.46
N TYR A 394 -25.88 -2.38 27.18
CA TYR A 394 -25.66 -0.98 26.78
C TYR A 394 -26.74 -0.05 27.34
N SER A 395 -26.33 1.16 27.74
CA SER A 395 -27.20 2.12 28.44
C SER A 395 -27.62 3.32 27.61
N GLY A 396 -26.98 3.56 26.45
CA GLY A 396 -27.29 4.69 25.58
C GLY A 396 -28.65 4.62 24.87
N GLY A 397 -29.34 3.50 24.97
CA GLY A 397 -30.64 3.27 24.34
C GLY A 397 -30.57 2.81 22.90
N THR A 398 -31.74 2.49 22.34
CA THR A 398 -31.92 2.03 20.96
C THR A 398 -32.76 3.04 20.20
N ASN A 399 -32.28 3.51 19.06
CA ASN A 399 -33.02 4.43 18.18
C ASN A 399 -33.54 3.66 16.96
N LEU A 400 -34.86 3.63 16.74
CA LEU A 400 -35.50 3.03 15.57
C LEU A 400 -36.01 4.14 14.65
N THR A 401 -35.38 4.29 13.48
CA THR A 401 -35.56 5.48 12.63
C THR A 401 -35.82 5.18 11.15
N GLY A 402 -35.45 3.97 10.69
CA GLY A 402 -35.34 3.65 9.26
C GLY A 402 -36.58 3.05 8.59
N GLY A 403 -37.65 2.77 9.35
CA GLY A 403 -38.85 2.09 8.83
C GLY A 403 -38.72 0.56 8.78
N GLY A 404 -37.57 0.01 9.15
CA GLY A 404 -37.32 -1.43 9.23
C GLY A 404 -37.84 -2.11 10.50
N GLY A 405 -37.41 -3.35 10.69
CA GLY A 405 -37.77 -4.16 11.86
C GLY A 405 -36.73 -4.11 12.95
N LEU A 406 -37.17 -4.14 14.21
CA LEU A 406 -36.35 -4.42 15.38
C LEU A 406 -36.89 -5.67 16.07
N MET A 407 -36.11 -6.74 16.06
CA MET A 407 -36.48 -8.03 16.62
C MET A 407 -35.66 -8.34 17.86
N ALA A 408 -36.31 -8.50 19.01
CA ALA A 408 -35.68 -8.85 20.28
C ALA A 408 -35.70 -10.37 20.52
N GLY A 409 -34.53 -10.99 20.62
CA GLY A 409 -34.38 -12.41 20.93
C GLY A 409 -34.31 -12.74 22.42
N ALA A 410 -34.23 -11.73 23.29
CA ALA A 410 -34.14 -11.87 24.74
C ALA A 410 -34.82 -10.68 25.45
N GLY A 411 -35.22 -10.84 26.72
CA GLY A 411 -35.84 -9.76 27.51
C GLY A 411 -34.94 -8.54 27.76
N THR A 412 -33.62 -8.71 27.68
CA THR A 412 -32.62 -7.63 27.77
C THR A 412 -32.00 -7.27 26.42
N ALA A 413 -32.59 -7.72 25.31
CA ALA A 413 -32.02 -7.51 23.97
C ALA A 413 -31.87 -6.03 23.58
N LEU A 414 -32.68 -5.13 24.13
CA LEU A 414 -32.59 -3.69 23.83
C LEU A 414 -31.66 -2.91 24.79
N GLY A 415 -30.93 -3.62 25.68
CA GLY A 415 -30.11 -3.00 26.71
C GLY A 415 -30.94 -2.42 27.86
N THR A 416 -30.37 -1.48 28.60
CA THR A 416 -31.01 -0.83 29.76
C THR A 416 -31.59 0.56 29.45
N GLY A 417 -31.22 1.16 28.31
CA GLY A 417 -31.71 2.46 27.87
C GLY A 417 -33.11 2.41 27.25
N ALA A 418 -33.67 3.57 26.89
CA ALA A 418 -34.97 3.67 26.23
C ALA A 418 -34.91 3.18 24.76
N LEU A 419 -36.06 2.74 24.23
CA LEU A 419 -36.31 2.64 22.80
C LEU A 419 -36.91 3.96 22.31
N ASN A 420 -36.19 4.69 21.48
CA ASN A 420 -36.67 5.93 20.86
C ASN A 420 -37.07 5.64 19.41
N VAL A 421 -38.32 5.92 19.06
CA VAL A 421 -38.84 5.75 17.70
C VAL A 421 -39.04 7.11 17.07
N SER A 422 -38.44 7.34 15.90
CA SER A 422 -38.54 8.60 15.18
C SER A 422 -38.50 8.36 13.66
N GLY A 423 -38.60 9.42 12.86
CA GLY A 423 -38.53 9.32 11.40
C GLY A 423 -39.62 8.39 10.83
N ALA A 424 -39.21 7.43 10.00
CA ALA A 424 -40.14 6.45 9.41
C ALA A 424 -40.65 5.41 10.42
N GLY A 425 -40.12 5.40 11.65
CA GLY A 425 -40.48 4.44 12.69
C GLY A 425 -40.07 3.03 12.32
N GLY A 426 -40.99 2.07 12.49
CA GLY A 426 -40.77 0.67 12.12
C GLY A 426 -41.67 -0.27 12.90
N PHE A 427 -41.30 -1.55 12.93
CA PHE A 427 -41.96 -2.51 13.81
C PHE A 427 -41.01 -3.04 14.88
N LEU A 428 -41.56 -3.31 16.07
CA LEU A 428 -40.91 -4.02 17.16
C LEU A 428 -41.55 -5.39 17.31
N GLY A 429 -40.75 -6.44 17.41
CA GLY A 429 -41.21 -7.80 17.69
C GLY A 429 -40.26 -8.58 18.59
N THR A 430 -40.69 -9.78 18.98
CA THR A 430 -39.90 -10.70 19.80
C THR A 430 -39.79 -12.06 19.13
N SER A 431 -38.59 -12.65 19.10
CA SER A 431 -38.37 -14.00 18.52
C SER A 431 -38.80 -15.13 19.45
N VAL A 432 -39.07 -14.83 20.73
CA VAL A 432 -39.42 -15.79 21.77
C VAL A 432 -40.73 -15.37 22.43
N SER A 433 -41.75 -16.23 22.36
CA SER A 433 -43.06 -15.94 22.95
C SER A 433 -42.98 -15.69 24.46
N GLY A 434 -43.72 -14.69 24.94
CA GLY A 434 -43.72 -14.28 26.34
C GLY A 434 -42.52 -13.41 26.75
N THR A 435 -41.70 -12.96 25.80
CA THR A 435 -40.61 -12.03 26.09
C THR A 435 -41.17 -10.68 26.57
N THR A 436 -40.80 -10.28 27.78
CA THR A 436 -41.08 -8.94 28.31
C THR A 436 -39.90 -8.03 28.05
N LEU A 437 -40.16 -6.87 27.42
CA LEU A 437 -39.20 -5.79 27.27
C LEU A 437 -39.57 -4.67 28.26
N SER A 438 -38.67 -4.39 29.21
CA SER A 438 -38.90 -3.39 30.26
C SER A 438 -38.45 -1.98 29.88
N ASN A 439 -37.93 -1.79 28.67
CA ASN A 439 -37.41 -0.51 28.20
C ASN A 439 -38.55 0.52 28.10
N ALA A 440 -38.28 1.76 28.53
CA ALA A 440 -39.18 2.87 28.24
C ALA A 440 -39.24 3.11 26.73
N ILE A 441 -40.43 3.43 26.20
CA ILE A 441 -40.62 3.71 24.77
C ILE A 441 -40.93 5.19 24.59
N GLY A 442 -40.05 5.90 23.88
CA GLY A 442 -40.28 7.26 23.41
C GLY A 442 -40.78 7.24 21.97
N LEU A 443 -41.97 7.77 21.71
CA LEU A 443 -42.51 7.94 20.36
C LEU A 443 -42.37 9.41 19.92
N GLY A 444 -41.54 9.64 18.91
CA GLY A 444 -41.35 10.94 18.30
C GLY A 444 -42.59 11.41 17.53
N THR A 445 -42.73 12.72 17.35
CA THR A 445 -43.84 13.32 16.60
C THR A 445 -43.91 12.77 15.18
N GLY A 446 -45.07 12.21 14.80
CA GLY A 446 -45.29 11.65 13.47
C GLY A 446 -44.66 10.27 13.23
N ALA A 447 -43.99 9.68 14.22
CA ALA A 447 -43.47 8.33 14.12
C ALA A 447 -44.55 7.29 14.43
N ALA A 448 -44.52 6.17 13.72
CA ALA A 448 -45.37 5.01 13.98
C ALA A 448 -44.51 3.84 14.48
N LEU A 449 -44.95 3.20 15.56
CA LEU A 449 -44.40 1.92 16.01
C LEU A 449 -45.46 0.85 15.87
N THR A 450 -45.23 -0.11 14.98
CA THR A 450 -46.06 -1.31 14.89
C THR A 450 -45.50 -2.38 15.84
N LEU A 451 -46.38 -3.08 16.57
CA LEU A 451 -45.98 -4.20 17.41
C LEU A 451 -46.36 -5.50 16.71
N ASN A 452 -45.40 -6.41 16.55
CA ASN A 452 -45.61 -7.73 15.95
C ASN A 452 -45.12 -8.79 16.93
N GLY A 453 -46.04 -9.43 17.64
CA GLY A 453 -45.78 -10.35 18.75
C GLY A 453 -46.47 -11.69 18.55
#